data_AF-A0A955N560-F1
#
_entry.id   AF-A0A955N560-F1
#
_cell.length_a   1.000
_cell.length_b   1.000
_cell.length_c   1.000
_cell.angle_alpha   90.00
_cell.angle_beta   90.00
_cell.angle_gamma   90.00
#
_symmetry.space_group_name_H-M   'P 1'
#
loop_
_entity.id
_entity.type
_entity.pdbx_description
1 polymer ?
#
loop_
_entity_poly.entity_id
_entity_poly.type
_entity_poly.pdbx_seq_one_letter_code
_entity_poly.pdbx_strand_id
1 'polypeptide(L)'
;SLSRGAVYLDMLAKEKGTPVCAFSLALICLLPLSGCVTDWRDAGGFFQTIETELVVESTPEGEVFINNQHVGVSPLRTSLEYQQEIKKKKRKVSYWRTQPGSALAFTVLSLGLYLPFSAIPVDIESTQEPTDSFRGNEFVVRIESTGYRDWKKTIRCRGEPQLELKPELVVFE
;
A
#
# COMPACT_ATOMS: atom_id res chain seq x y z
N SER A 1 43.58 -33.22 49.91
CA SER A 1 42.82 -33.05 51.17
C SER A 1 42.02 -31.76 51.05
N LEU A 2 40.69 -31.81 50.95
CA LEU A 2 39.79 -31.74 52.11
C LEU A 2 40.22 -30.69 53.14
N SER A 3 39.57 -29.53 53.17
CA SER A 3 38.64 -29.20 54.27
C SER A 3 38.08 -27.77 54.17
N ARG A 4 36.82 -27.63 54.60
CA ARG A 4 36.12 -26.41 55.07
C ARG A 4 35.72 -25.40 53.97
N GLY A 5 34.51 -25.41 53.44
CA GLY A 5 33.24 -25.83 54.02
C GLY A 5 32.55 -24.66 54.71
N ALA A 6 31.42 -24.27 54.12
CA ALA A 6 30.18 -23.93 54.82
C ALA A 6 30.25 -22.86 55.91
N VAL A 7 30.27 -21.57 55.52
CA VAL A 7 29.77 -20.50 56.42
C VAL A 7 28.93 -19.41 55.72
N TYR A 8 28.81 -19.39 54.39
CA TYR A 8 28.09 -18.28 53.70
C TYR A 8 26.80 -18.65 52.97
N LEU A 9 26.27 -19.87 53.18
CA LEU A 9 25.02 -20.33 52.56
C LEU A 9 23.86 -20.59 53.53
N ASP A 10 24.03 -20.38 54.84
CA ASP A 10 23.00 -20.71 55.85
C ASP A 10 22.31 -19.51 56.51
N MET A 11 22.46 -18.29 55.95
CA MET A 11 21.71 -17.10 56.40
C MET A 11 20.67 -16.61 55.39
N LEU A 12 20.08 -17.52 54.59
CA LEU A 12 18.92 -17.19 53.74
C LEU A 12 17.75 -18.17 53.90
N ALA A 13 17.69 -18.90 55.01
CA ALA A 13 16.66 -19.91 55.22
C ALA A 13 16.05 -19.86 56.63
N LYS A 14 15.74 -18.67 57.15
CA LYS A 14 14.76 -18.54 58.24
C LYS A 14 14.35 -17.09 58.45
N GLU A 15 13.34 -16.65 57.72
CA GLU A 15 12.24 -15.93 58.37
C GLU A 15 10.97 -16.01 57.54
N LYS A 16 9.89 -16.32 58.24
CA LYS A 16 8.55 -16.53 57.72
C LYS A 16 8.04 -15.22 57.14
N GLY A 17 7.58 -15.22 55.89
CA GLY A 17 6.89 -14.06 55.37
C GLY A 17 6.76 -14.04 53.85
N THR A 18 5.65 -14.60 53.36
CA THR A 18 4.99 -14.28 52.08
C THR A 18 5.80 -14.48 50.78
N PRO A 19 5.45 -15.47 49.93
CA PRO A 19 6.00 -15.58 48.58
C PRO A 19 5.28 -14.65 47.59
N VAL A 20 4.96 -13.41 48.00
CA VAL A 20 4.15 -12.49 47.18
C VAL A 20 5.01 -11.55 46.32
N CYS A 21 6.27 -11.29 46.71
CA CYS A 21 7.15 -10.37 45.97
C CYS A 21 7.90 -10.97 44.77
N ALA A 22 8.19 -12.27 44.76
CA ALA A 22 8.95 -12.88 43.66
C ALA A 22 8.07 -13.18 42.44
N PHE A 23 6.79 -13.51 42.66
CA PHE A 23 5.82 -13.75 41.59
C PHE A 23 5.37 -12.46 40.87
N SER A 24 5.35 -11.32 41.57
CA SER A 24 4.92 -10.04 41.01
C SER A 24 5.96 -9.40 40.08
N LEU A 25 7.26 -9.59 40.35
CA LEU A 25 8.35 -9.10 39.48
C LEU A 25 8.48 -9.87 38.16
N ALA A 26 8.28 -11.19 38.17
CA ALA A 26 8.32 -12.01 36.95
C ALA A 26 7.14 -11.69 35.99
N LEU A 27 5.97 -11.32 36.54
CA LEU A 27 4.79 -10.94 35.76
C LEU A 27 4.96 -9.57 35.07
N ILE A 28 5.69 -8.63 35.69
CA ILE A 28 5.95 -7.29 35.15
C ILE A 28 6.93 -7.34 33.95
N CYS A 29 7.92 -8.24 33.98
CA CYS A 29 8.88 -8.40 32.89
C CYS A 29 8.31 -9.07 31.63
N LEU A 30 7.15 -9.75 31.73
CA LEU A 30 6.48 -10.41 30.59
C LEU A 30 5.46 -9.51 29.87
N LEU A 31 5.10 -8.36 30.43
CA LEU A 31 4.10 -7.44 29.87
C LEU A 31 4.54 -6.57 28.66
N PRO A 32 5.83 -6.31 28.32
CA PRO A 32 6.14 -5.40 27.23
C PRO A 32 6.14 -6.04 25.82
N LEU A 33 5.83 -7.33 25.67
CA LEU A 33 6.00 -8.03 24.38
C LEU A 33 4.76 -8.08 23.48
N SER A 34 3.57 -7.69 23.94
CA SER A 34 2.34 -7.80 23.15
C SER A 34 1.92 -6.46 22.55
N GLY A 35 2.79 -5.90 21.72
CA GLY A 35 2.44 -4.74 20.91
C GLY A 35 1.59 -5.09 19.71
N CYS A 36 0.27 -5.23 19.89
CA CYS A 36 -0.67 -5.24 18.77
C CYS A 36 -0.81 -3.82 18.19
N VAL A 37 0.13 -3.40 17.35
CA VAL A 37 -0.14 -2.37 16.36
C VAL A 37 -1.20 -2.92 15.43
N THR A 38 -2.31 -2.20 15.22
CA THR A 38 -3.29 -2.59 14.22
C THR A 38 -2.64 -2.48 12.85
N ASP A 39 -2.31 -3.61 12.26
CA ASP A 39 -1.63 -3.64 10.98
C ASP A 39 -2.59 -3.24 9.85
N TRP A 40 -2.04 -2.67 8.78
CA TRP A 40 -2.79 -2.43 7.56
C TRP A 40 -3.17 -3.78 6.96
N ARG A 41 -4.45 -3.96 6.65
CA ARG A 41 -4.95 -5.16 5.97
C ARG A 41 -5.36 -4.81 4.56
N ASP A 42 -4.96 -5.65 3.62
CA ASP A 42 -5.43 -5.56 2.24
C ASP A 42 -6.96 -5.72 2.22
N ALA A 43 -7.63 -4.73 1.64
CA ALA A 43 -9.08 -4.67 1.53
C ALA A 43 -9.54 -4.81 0.07
N GLY A 44 -8.69 -5.44 -0.76
CA GLY A 44 -8.89 -5.61 -2.20
C GLY A 44 -8.43 -4.41 -3.02
N GLY A 45 -8.78 -4.41 -4.31
CA GLY A 45 -8.50 -3.32 -5.24
C GLY A 45 -9.66 -3.11 -6.20
N PHE A 46 -9.64 -1.98 -6.90
CA PHE A 46 -10.59 -1.67 -7.96
C PHE A 46 -9.85 -0.98 -9.12
N PHE A 47 -10.49 -0.94 -10.27
CA PHE A 47 -9.95 -0.25 -11.44
C PHE A 47 -10.56 1.14 -11.53
N GLN A 48 -9.71 2.14 -11.74
CA GLN A 48 -10.11 3.51 -12.05
C GLN A 48 -9.69 3.84 -13.48
N THR A 49 -10.57 4.48 -14.25
CA THR A 49 -10.22 5.02 -15.57
C THR A 49 -9.30 6.22 -15.39
N ILE A 50 -8.22 6.23 -16.15
CA ILE A 50 -7.26 7.32 -16.25
C ILE A 50 -7.08 7.69 -17.73
N GLU A 51 -6.64 8.92 -17.95
CA GLU A 51 -6.53 9.51 -19.27
C GLU A 51 -5.10 9.97 -19.51
N THR A 52 -4.60 9.71 -20.72
CA THR A 52 -3.33 10.28 -21.22
C THR A 52 -3.64 11.05 -22.49
N GLU A 53 -3.21 12.32 -22.57
CA GLU A 53 -3.33 13.12 -23.78
C GLU A 53 -2.30 12.65 -24.82
N LEU A 54 -2.76 12.16 -25.97
CA LEU A 54 -1.93 11.81 -27.11
C LEU A 54 -1.86 13.00 -28.08
N VAL A 55 -0.64 13.47 -28.33
CA VAL A 55 -0.36 14.50 -29.33
C VAL A 55 0.38 13.86 -30.51
N VAL A 56 -0.22 13.90 -31.70
CA VAL A 56 0.35 13.34 -32.93
C VAL A 56 0.69 14.48 -33.87
N GLU A 57 1.97 14.68 -34.13
CA GLU A 57 2.50 15.73 -35.02
C GLU A 57 3.31 15.08 -36.14
N SER A 58 2.70 14.84 -37.31
CA SER A 58 3.41 14.32 -38.49
C SER A 58 3.62 15.42 -39.52
N THR A 59 4.65 15.25 -40.34
CA THR A 59 4.91 16.08 -41.52
C THR A 59 5.30 15.16 -42.67
N PRO A 60 4.54 15.08 -43.77
CA PRO A 60 3.27 15.77 -44.04
C PRO A 60 2.09 15.31 -43.16
N GLU A 61 0.96 15.99 -43.31
CA GLU A 61 -0.31 15.62 -42.67
C GLU A 61 -0.81 14.26 -43.19
N GLY A 62 -1.40 13.46 -42.29
CA GLY A 62 -1.98 12.16 -42.60
C GLY A 62 -3.16 11.83 -41.70
N GLU A 63 -3.98 10.88 -42.16
CA GLU A 63 -5.09 10.31 -41.41
C GLU A 63 -4.56 9.46 -40.25
N VAL A 64 -5.00 9.76 -39.04
CA VAL A 64 -4.58 9.11 -37.80
C VAL A 64 -5.64 8.09 -37.39
N PHE A 65 -5.19 6.85 -37.23
CA PHE A 65 -5.98 5.73 -36.75
C PHE A 65 -5.44 5.24 -35.41
N ILE A 66 -6.34 5.03 -34.45
CA ILE A 66 -6.02 4.44 -33.15
C ILE A 66 -6.83 3.16 -33.03
N ASN A 67 -6.16 2.03 -32.79
CA ASN A 67 -6.80 0.71 -32.74
C ASN A 67 -7.69 0.42 -33.97
N ASN A 68 -7.22 0.82 -35.15
CA ASN A 68 -7.92 0.69 -36.43
C ASN A 68 -9.20 1.55 -36.58
N GLN A 69 -9.45 2.48 -35.67
CA GLN A 69 -10.52 3.47 -35.77
C GLN A 69 -9.95 4.81 -36.21
N HIS A 70 -10.55 5.42 -37.23
CA HIS A 70 -10.18 6.76 -37.68
C HIS A 70 -10.55 7.80 -36.62
N VAL A 71 -9.57 8.62 -36.20
CA VAL A 71 -9.75 9.63 -35.16
C VAL A 71 -9.71 11.05 -35.74
N GLY A 72 -8.90 11.28 -36.78
CA GLY A 72 -8.78 12.58 -37.42
C GLY A 72 -7.53 12.70 -38.28
N VAL A 73 -7.12 13.92 -38.59
CA VAL A 73 -5.93 14.22 -39.41
C VAL A 73 -4.89 14.91 -38.53
N SER A 74 -3.62 14.52 -38.66
CA SER A 74 -2.50 15.14 -37.95
C SER A 74 -2.22 16.56 -38.49
N PRO A 75 -1.83 17.55 -37.65
CA PRO A 75 -1.58 17.43 -36.21
C PRO A 75 -2.88 17.29 -35.40
N LEU A 76 -2.91 16.32 -34.47
CA LEU A 76 -4.11 15.94 -33.71
C LEU A 76 -3.78 15.80 -32.22
N ARG A 77 -4.75 16.19 -31.38
CA ARG A 77 -4.75 15.93 -29.93
C ARG A 77 -5.96 15.09 -29.58
N THR A 78 -5.77 13.99 -28.86
CA THR A 78 -6.85 13.09 -28.47
C THR A 78 -6.55 12.42 -27.13
N SER A 79 -7.57 12.02 -26.38
CA SER A 79 -7.41 11.34 -25.10
C SER A 79 -7.38 9.83 -25.27
N LEU A 80 -6.45 9.17 -24.58
CA LEU A 80 -6.38 7.72 -24.45
C LEU A 80 -6.86 7.31 -23.07
N GLU A 81 -8.01 6.64 -23.03
CA GLU A 81 -8.61 6.13 -21.80
C GLU A 81 -8.20 4.68 -21.53
N TYR A 82 -7.71 4.42 -20.32
CA TYR A 82 -7.36 3.06 -19.88
C TYR A 82 -7.50 2.94 -18.37
N GLN A 83 -7.39 1.72 -17.85
CA GLN A 83 -7.67 1.44 -16.44
C GLN A 83 -6.38 1.29 -15.63
N GLN A 84 -6.31 1.96 -14.48
CA GLN A 84 -5.29 1.77 -13.45
C GLN A 84 -5.87 1.01 -12.25
N GLU A 85 -5.13 0.05 -11.72
CA GLU A 85 -5.49 -0.65 -10.51
C GLU A 85 -5.14 0.18 -9.27
N ILE A 86 -6.10 0.30 -8.35
CA ILE A 86 -5.96 0.99 -7.07
C ILE A 86 -6.14 -0.02 -5.96
N LYS A 87 -5.13 -0.14 -5.09
CA LYS A 87 -5.18 -1.00 -3.91
C LYS A 87 -5.80 -0.23 -2.75
N LYS A 88 -6.75 -0.88 -2.08
CA LYS A 88 -7.37 -0.39 -0.85
C LYS A 88 -6.72 -1.09 0.32
N LYS A 89 -6.16 -0.33 1.25
CA LYS A 89 -5.75 -0.85 2.55
C LYS A 89 -6.68 -0.28 3.62
N LYS A 90 -7.09 -1.12 4.57
CA LYS A 90 -7.90 -0.70 5.70
C LYS A 90 -7.19 -1.02 7.00
N ARG A 91 -7.30 -0.12 7.98
CA ARG A 91 -6.80 -0.33 9.33
C ARG A 91 -7.91 -0.01 10.32
N LYS A 92 -8.06 -0.88 11.32
CA LYS A 92 -8.90 -0.58 12.48
C LYS A 92 -8.10 0.34 13.40
N VAL A 93 -8.61 1.52 13.69
CA VAL A 93 -7.97 2.47 14.60
C VAL A 93 -8.85 2.61 15.83
N SER A 94 -8.31 2.19 16.97
CA SER A 94 -8.83 2.59 18.27
C SER A 94 -8.19 3.93 18.65
N TYR A 95 -8.97 4.91 19.09
CA TYR A 95 -8.49 6.25 19.53
C TYR A 95 -7.37 6.18 20.60
N TRP A 96 -7.25 5.05 21.28
CA TRP A 96 -6.14 4.76 22.16
C TRP A 96 -4.89 4.46 21.31
N ARG A 97 -4.02 5.47 21.17
CA ARG A 97 -2.66 5.32 20.62
C ARG A 97 -1.83 4.31 21.45
N THR A 98 -2.21 4.13 22.71
CA THR A 98 -1.74 3.10 23.64
C THR A 98 -2.54 1.83 23.47
N GLN A 99 -1.84 0.70 23.32
CA GLN A 99 -2.42 -0.64 23.15
C GLN A 99 -3.54 -0.89 24.17
N PRO A 100 -4.80 -1.09 23.72
CA PRO A 100 -5.92 -1.23 24.64
C PRO A 100 -5.78 -2.49 25.53
N GLY A 101 -5.02 -3.49 25.10
CA GLY A 101 -4.71 -4.69 25.88
C GLY A 101 -3.81 -4.43 27.10
N SER A 102 -2.79 -3.58 26.99
CA SER A 102 -1.88 -3.29 28.11
C SER A 102 -2.53 -2.35 29.11
N ALA A 103 -3.27 -1.33 28.64
CA ALA A 103 -4.06 -0.46 29.50
C ALA A 103 -5.08 -1.25 30.34
N LEU A 104 -5.73 -2.26 29.75
CA LEU A 104 -6.63 -3.15 30.48
C LEU A 104 -5.94 -4.07 31.48
N ALA A 105 -4.77 -4.62 31.11
CA ALA A 105 -3.97 -5.39 32.05
C ALA A 105 -3.59 -4.54 33.26
N PHE A 106 -3.18 -3.28 33.05
CA PHE A 106 -2.91 -2.34 34.15
C PHE A 106 -4.15 -2.02 34.97
N THR A 107 -5.33 -1.76 34.40
CA THR A 107 -6.54 -1.44 35.18
C THR A 107 -7.06 -2.63 35.97
N VAL A 108 -7.02 -3.84 35.41
CA VAL A 108 -7.44 -5.06 36.12
C VAL A 108 -6.49 -5.36 37.27
N LEU A 109 -5.17 -5.26 37.05
CA LEU A 109 -4.16 -5.56 38.07
C LEU A 109 -4.06 -4.47 39.16
N SER A 110 -4.30 -3.20 38.83
CA SER A 110 -4.18 -2.09 39.80
C SER A 110 -5.47 -1.76 40.55
N LEU A 111 -6.63 -1.90 39.90
CA LEU A 111 -7.92 -1.43 40.42
C LEU A 111 -8.97 -2.54 40.54
N GLY A 112 -8.71 -3.75 40.05
CA GLY A 112 -9.70 -4.84 40.01
C GLY A 112 -10.90 -4.57 39.09
N LEU A 113 -10.80 -3.54 38.24
CA LEU A 113 -11.87 -3.10 37.35
C LEU A 113 -11.62 -3.60 35.93
N TYR A 114 -12.57 -4.40 35.43
CA TYR A 114 -12.59 -4.85 34.04
C TYR A 114 -13.42 -3.90 33.17
N LEU A 115 -12.77 -3.28 32.18
CA LEU A 115 -13.44 -2.51 31.14
C LEU A 115 -13.75 -3.43 29.93
N PRO A 116 -15.01 -3.63 29.55
CA PRO A 116 -15.34 -4.44 28.38
C PRO A 116 -14.96 -3.69 27.09
N PHE A 117 -14.14 -4.32 26.24
CA PHE A 117 -13.69 -3.78 24.94
C PHE A 117 -14.82 -3.41 23.96
N SER A 118 -16.04 -3.87 24.20
CA SER A 118 -17.22 -3.57 23.36
C SER A 118 -17.68 -2.11 23.44
N ALA A 119 -17.26 -1.36 24.46
CA ALA A 119 -17.64 0.05 24.62
C ALA A 119 -16.66 1.03 23.94
N ILE A 120 -15.57 0.54 23.34
CA ILE A 120 -14.56 1.37 22.71
C ILE A 120 -14.89 1.55 21.22
N PRO A 121 -15.12 2.77 20.73
CA PRO A 121 -15.38 3.00 19.31
C PRO A 121 -14.14 2.64 18.50
N VAL A 122 -14.33 1.82 17.48
CA VAL A 122 -13.29 1.44 16.51
C VAL A 122 -13.64 2.12 15.18
N ASP A 123 -12.83 3.11 14.80
CA ASP A 123 -12.94 3.72 13.49
C ASP A 123 -12.15 2.89 12.47
N ILE A 124 -12.58 2.94 11.21
CA ILE A 124 -11.89 2.27 10.10
C ILE A 124 -11.25 3.33 9.24
N GLU A 125 -9.93 3.40 9.26
CA GLU A 125 -9.18 4.19 8.29
C GLU A 125 -9.04 3.39 6.99
N SER A 126 -9.29 4.06 5.86
CA SER A 126 -9.03 3.50 4.52
C SER A 126 -8.06 4.38 3.77
N THR A 127 -6.98 3.79 3.26
CA THR A 127 -6.08 4.44 2.30
C THR A 127 -6.25 3.81 0.91
N GLN A 128 -6.04 4.62 -0.12
CA GLN A 128 -6.08 4.22 -1.52
C GLN A 128 -4.73 4.53 -2.14
N GLU A 129 -4.05 3.50 -2.62
CA GLU A 129 -2.73 3.64 -3.24
C GLU A 129 -2.84 3.21 -4.70
N PRO A 130 -2.57 4.10 -5.67
CA PRO A 130 -2.47 3.72 -7.07
C PRO A 130 -1.30 2.76 -7.25
N THR A 131 -1.44 1.83 -8.18
CA THR A 131 -0.38 0.85 -8.51
C THR A 131 0.09 1.03 -9.95
N ASP A 132 1.26 0.45 -10.25
CA ASP A 132 1.82 0.42 -11.61
C ASP A 132 1.15 -0.66 -12.51
N SER A 133 0.00 -1.18 -12.09
CA SER A 133 -0.78 -2.18 -12.83
C SER A 133 -1.85 -1.47 -13.65
N PHE A 134 -1.77 -1.64 -14.97
CA PHE A 134 -2.67 -1.01 -15.94
C PHE A 134 -3.32 -2.06 -16.84
N ARG A 135 -4.58 -1.83 -17.24
CA ARG A 135 -5.34 -2.66 -18.18
C ARG A 135 -5.82 -1.84 -19.37
N GLY A 136 -5.74 -2.43 -20.56
CA GLY A 136 -6.14 -1.76 -21.81
C GLY A 136 -5.24 -0.57 -22.17
N ASN A 137 -4.01 -0.54 -21.67
CA ASN A 137 -3.07 0.58 -21.85
C ASN A 137 -2.23 0.48 -23.12
N GLU A 138 -2.56 -0.45 -24.01
CA GLU A 138 -1.83 -0.66 -25.26
C GLU A 138 -2.69 -0.16 -26.43
N PHE A 139 -2.12 0.75 -27.22
CA PHE A 139 -2.79 1.36 -28.36
C PHE A 139 -1.93 1.24 -29.60
N VAL A 140 -2.54 0.87 -30.72
CA VAL A 140 -1.88 0.81 -32.02
C VAL A 140 -2.21 2.08 -32.77
N VAL A 141 -1.22 2.96 -32.91
CA VAL A 141 -1.35 4.20 -33.68
C VAL A 141 -0.82 3.97 -35.07
N ARG A 142 -1.62 4.31 -36.09
CA ARG A 142 -1.26 4.22 -37.50
C ARG A 142 -1.56 5.56 -38.17
N ILE A 143 -0.67 6.00 -39.06
CA ILE A 143 -0.83 7.23 -39.83
C ILE A 143 -0.68 6.89 -41.31
N GLU A 144 -1.68 7.27 -42.08
CA GLU A 144 -1.71 7.11 -43.54
C GLU A 144 -1.64 8.49 -44.19
N SER A 145 -0.72 8.70 -45.13
CA SER A 145 -0.63 9.95 -45.89
C SER A 145 -0.40 9.63 -47.36
N THR A 146 -1.08 10.35 -48.24
CA THR A 146 -1.06 10.10 -49.68
C THR A 146 0.34 10.27 -50.25
N GLY A 147 0.88 9.22 -50.87
CA GLY A 147 2.23 9.22 -51.45
C GLY A 147 3.35 8.84 -50.46
N TYR A 148 2.99 8.49 -49.22
CA TYR A 148 3.93 8.06 -48.18
C TYR A 148 3.58 6.67 -47.67
N ARG A 149 4.56 5.96 -47.12
CA ARG A 149 4.34 4.67 -46.45
C ARG A 149 3.64 4.89 -45.12
N ASP A 150 2.71 3.99 -44.82
CA ASP A 150 2.04 3.93 -43.53
C ASP A 150 3.06 3.87 -42.39
N TRP A 151 2.92 4.80 -41.44
CA TRP A 151 3.62 4.73 -40.18
C TRP A 151 2.76 4.00 -39.16
N LYS A 152 3.33 3.02 -38.45
CA LYS A 152 2.61 2.26 -37.43
C LYS A 152 3.49 2.06 -36.21
N LYS A 153 2.95 2.37 -35.03
CA LYS A 153 3.62 2.15 -33.75
C LYS A 153 2.63 1.72 -32.69
N THR A 154 3.02 0.72 -31.92
CA THR A 154 2.31 0.31 -30.72
C THR A 154 2.86 1.07 -29.52
N ILE A 155 1.99 1.78 -28.81
CA ILE A 155 2.34 2.54 -27.61
C ILE A 155 1.72 1.89 -26.38
N ARG A 156 2.41 1.99 -25.24
CA ARG A 156 1.95 1.45 -23.96
C ARG A 156 1.99 2.53 -22.89
N CYS A 157 0.82 3.01 -22.48
CA CYS A 157 0.65 4.11 -21.53
C CYS A 157 0.86 3.65 -20.08
N ARG A 158 1.40 4.51 -19.21
CA ARG A 158 1.77 4.16 -17.82
C ARG A 158 1.31 5.18 -16.77
N GLY A 159 0.22 5.90 -17.03
CA GLY A 159 -0.26 7.00 -16.18
C GLY A 159 0.41 8.33 -16.47
N GLU A 160 1.05 8.47 -17.62
CA GLU A 160 1.65 9.73 -18.07
C GLU A 160 0.54 10.74 -18.41
N PRO A 161 0.72 12.04 -18.10
CA PRO A 161 -0.30 13.05 -18.41
C PRO A 161 -0.41 13.29 -19.93
N GLN A 162 0.72 13.21 -20.64
CA GLN A 162 0.81 13.52 -22.06
C GLN A 162 1.85 12.60 -22.73
N LEU A 163 1.54 12.16 -23.95
CA LEU A 163 2.43 11.40 -24.82
C LEU A 163 2.50 12.08 -26.19
N GLU A 164 3.72 12.44 -26.62
CA GLU A 164 3.94 13.06 -27.94
C GLU A 164 4.51 12.04 -28.94
N LEU A 165 3.92 11.99 -30.13
CA LEU A 165 4.39 11.21 -31.26
C LEU A 165 4.73 12.15 -32.41
N LYS A 166 5.98 12.08 -32.87
CA LYS A 166 6.51 12.83 -34.01
C LYS A 166 7.00 11.85 -35.09
N PRO A 167 6.10 11.28 -35.89
CA PRO A 167 6.46 10.29 -36.88
C PRO A 167 7.02 10.94 -38.15
N GLU A 168 8.11 10.37 -38.63
CA GLU A 168 8.74 10.73 -39.90
C GLU A 168 8.18 9.80 -40.99
N LEU A 169 7.45 10.37 -41.95
CA LEU A 169 6.84 9.62 -43.05
C LEU A 169 7.84 9.50 -44.21
N VAL A 170 7.99 8.28 -44.74
CA VAL A 170 8.90 7.98 -45.85
C VAL A 170 8.10 7.88 -47.15
N VAL A 171 8.57 8.51 -48.23
CA VAL A 171 7.91 8.51 -49.54
C VAL A 171 7.85 7.08 -50.11
N PHE A 172 6.76 6.75 -50.80
CA PHE A 172 6.67 5.52 -51.59
C PHE A 172 7.59 5.64 -52.82
N GLU A 173 8.74 4.95 -52.80
CA GLU A 173 9.57 4.73 -54.00
C GLU A 173 8.89 3.78 -54.99
#